data_AF-A0A1M5DVR8-F1
#
_entry.id   AF-A0A1M5DVR8-F1
#
_cell.length_a   1.000
_cell.length_b   1.000
_cell.length_c   1.000
_cell.angle_alpha   90.00
_cell.angle_beta   90.00
_cell.angle_gamma   90.00
#
_symmetry.space_group_name_H-M   'P 1'
#
loop_
_entity.id
_entity.type
_entity.pdbx_description
1 polymer ?
#
loop_
_entity_poly.entity_id
_entity_poly.type
_entity_poly.pdbx_seq_one_letter_code
_entity_poly.pdbx_strand_id
1 'polypeptide(L)'
;MNLQTVERQLKKRWPYNYVWFRKQNNAWDKNSNFIYTTLDWEELNEQIALRILTLNLDKKQFFHYCCNRWYNFWSARAIEQVFTEINGIIPNQNLKDRLSDFNFFGRDFDLKTSVFPASFGRDLEFAKNNPAVLINWLYQNQSKQGRFHLKNRLFLIVYASNAEHWKLKAEISWLKGVVEEYVANFEASQLRKFRFQKGTTTFSDIIWAIK
;
A
#
# COMPACT_ATOMS: atom_id res chain seq x y z
N MET A 1 16.64 0.72 -1.71
CA MET A 1 16.77 1.05 -0.27
C MET A 1 17.14 -0.23 0.47
N ASN A 2 17.74 -0.16 1.67
CA ASN A 2 17.94 -1.39 2.47
C ASN A 2 16.59 -1.79 3.11
N LEU A 3 15.99 -2.90 2.66
CA LEU A 3 14.66 -3.35 3.11
C LEU A 3 14.62 -3.72 4.60
N GLN A 4 15.70 -4.29 5.14
CA GLN A 4 15.79 -4.62 6.57
C GLN A 4 15.77 -3.35 7.44
N THR A 5 16.46 -2.29 6.99
CA THR A 5 16.40 -0.98 7.64
C THR A 5 14.99 -0.39 7.58
N VAL A 6 14.33 -0.44 6.43
CA VAL A 6 12.95 0.07 6.27
C VAL A 6 11.99 -0.66 7.22
N GLU A 7 12.05 -1.99 7.26
CA GLU A 7 11.27 -2.81 8.19
C GLU A 7 11.50 -2.42 9.65
N ARG A 8 12.77 -2.33 10.08
CA ARG A 8 13.12 -1.94 11.45
C ARG A 8 12.57 -0.56 11.81
N GLN A 9 12.67 0.41 10.92
CA GLN A 9 12.13 1.76 11.15
C GLN A 9 10.60 1.74 11.21
N LEU A 10 9.93 1.08 10.26
CA LEU A 10 8.47 0.94 10.24
C LEU A 10 7.94 0.33 11.55
N LYS A 11 8.62 -0.69 12.10
CA LYS A 11 8.22 -1.37 13.34
C LYS A 11 8.27 -0.45 14.58
N LYS A 12 9.05 0.63 14.58
CA LYS A 12 9.03 1.64 15.66
C LYS A 12 7.70 2.39 15.77
N ARG A 13 6.82 2.29 14.76
CA ARG A 13 5.43 2.75 14.83
C ARG A 13 4.57 1.92 15.78
N TRP A 14 4.84 0.63 15.94
CA TRP A 14 3.94 -0.33 16.59
C TRP A 14 3.45 0.03 18.00
N PRO A 15 4.23 0.74 18.84
CA PRO A 15 3.75 1.22 20.14
C PRO A 15 2.61 2.26 20.07
N TYR A 16 2.31 2.81 18.88
CA TYR A 16 1.33 3.88 18.71
C TYR A 16 0.07 3.38 17.99
N ASN A 17 -1.11 3.77 18.50
CA ASN A 17 -2.39 3.39 17.92
C ASN A 17 -2.57 3.90 16.48
N TYR A 18 -3.15 3.05 15.61
CA TYR A 18 -3.48 3.41 14.23
C TYR A 18 -4.79 4.19 14.16
N VAL A 19 -4.72 5.50 14.41
CA VAL A 19 -5.88 6.42 14.41
C VAL A 19 -5.60 7.57 13.48
N TRP A 20 -6.59 8.03 12.70
CA TRP A 20 -6.42 9.15 11.76
C TRP A 20 -6.90 10.50 12.31
N PHE A 21 -7.83 10.51 13.26
CA PHE A 21 -8.55 11.69 13.80
C PHE A 21 -9.32 12.54 12.78
N ARG A 22 -8.93 12.52 11.51
CA ARG A 22 -9.52 13.27 10.41
C ARG A 22 -9.26 12.58 9.08
N LYS A 23 -10.07 12.93 8.08
CA LYS A 23 -9.82 12.53 6.70
C LYS A 23 -8.57 13.24 6.14
N GLN A 24 -7.86 12.54 5.25
CA GLN A 24 -6.75 13.11 4.48
C GLN A 24 -7.20 14.37 3.72
N ASN A 25 -6.36 15.41 3.71
CA ASN A 25 -6.65 16.69 3.06
C ASN A 25 -5.37 17.39 2.56
N ASN A 26 -5.52 18.28 1.58
CA ASN A 26 -4.40 18.93 0.89
C ASN A 26 -3.51 19.78 1.82
N ALA A 27 -4.09 20.44 2.83
CA ALA A 27 -3.34 21.30 3.73
C ALA A 27 -2.36 20.48 4.58
N TRP A 28 -2.85 19.39 5.19
CA TRP A 28 -2.00 18.51 6.00
C TRP A 28 -1.03 17.70 5.16
N ASP A 29 -1.41 17.33 3.93
CA ASP A 29 -0.50 16.71 2.96
C ASP A 29 0.70 17.61 2.63
N LYS A 30 0.45 18.90 2.42
CA LYS A 30 1.49 19.89 2.18
C LYS A 30 2.40 20.04 3.40
N ASN A 31 1.81 20.13 4.60
CA ASN A 31 2.56 20.30 5.83
C ASN A 31 3.36 19.04 6.24
N SER A 32 2.94 17.87 5.79
CA SER A 32 3.59 16.58 6.06
C SER A 32 4.43 16.07 4.90
N ASN A 33 4.85 16.89 3.94
CA ASN A 33 5.56 16.41 2.74
C ASN A 33 6.93 15.77 3.03
N PHE A 34 7.58 16.15 4.13
CA PHE A 34 8.87 15.58 4.57
C PHE A 34 8.82 14.06 4.82
N ILE A 35 7.64 13.49 5.07
CA ILE A 35 7.49 12.04 5.29
C ILE A 35 7.98 11.20 4.11
N TYR A 36 7.99 11.77 2.89
CA TYR A 36 8.35 11.05 1.67
C TYR A 36 9.86 10.94 1.48
N THR A 37 10.63 11.70 2.24
CA THR A 37 12.10 11.75 2.19
C THR A 37 12.74 11.30 3.49
N THR A 38 12.02 11.37 4.61
CA THR A 38 12.50 10.95 5.93
C THR A 38 12.12 9.49 6.21
N LEU A 39 13.10 8.59 6.15
CA LEU A 39 12.92 7.17 6.48
C LEU A 39 13.18 6.88 7.97
N ASP A 40 14.08 7.60 8.62
CA ASP A 40 14.40 7.35 10.02
C ASP A 40 13.26 7.78 10.95
N TRP A 41 12.92 6.95 11.94
CA TRP A 41 11.79 7.20 12.84
C TRP A 41 12.05 8.37 13.78
N GLU A 42 13.27 8.50 14.30
CA GLU A 42 13.64 9.57 15.21
C GLU A 42 13.64 10.90 14.47
N GLU A 43 14.23 10.96 13.27
CA GLU A 43 14.18 12.13 12.39
C GLU A 43 12.72 12.50 12.03
N LEU A 44 11.86 11.52 11.74
CA LEU A 44 10.44 11.75 11.49
C LEU A 44 9.78 12.47 12.69
N ASN A 45 10.07 12.02 13.91
CA ASN A 45 9.50 12.62 15.12
C ASN A 45 9.99 14.05 15.35
N GLU A 46 11.27 14.32 15.09
CA GLU A 46 11.84 15.67 15.16
C GLU A 46 11.16 16.62 14.16
N GLN A 47 11.01 16.18 12.91
CA GLN A 47 10.32 16.95 11.87
C GLN A 47 8.84 17.19 12.22
N ILE A 48 8.14 16.19 12.75
CA ILE A 48 6.76 16.34 13.23
C ILE A 48 6.69 17.39 14.34
N ALA A 49 7.57 17.31 15.35
CA ALA A 49 7.61 18.26 16.46
C ALA A 49 7.87 19.69 15.98
N LEU A 50 8.84 19.87 15.09
CA LEU A 50 9.14 21.17 14.48
C LEU A 50 7.93 21.76 13.75
N ARG A 51 7.20 20.96 12.97
CA ARG A 51 6.00 21.40 12.24
C ARG A 51 4.84 21.74 13.16
N ILE A 52 4.65 20.99 14.23
CA ILE A 52 3.64 21.29 15.25
C ILE A 52 3.90 22.66 15.87
N LEU A 53 5.14 22.93 16.26
CA LEU A 53 5.53 24.20 16.86
C LEU A 53 5.40 25.37 15.88
N THR A 54 5.97 25.23 14.67
CA THR A 54 6.02 26.31 13.68
C THR A 54 4.67 26.67 13.08
N LEU A 55 3.75 25.71 12.97
CA LEU A 55 2.44 25.91 12.34
C LEU A 55 1.28 25.90 13.36
N ASN A 56 1.60 25.85 14.65
CA ASN A 56 0.63 25.77 15.75
C ASN A 56 -0.46 24.70 15.53
N LEU A 57 -0.04 23.48 15.21
CA LEU A 57 -0.94 22.36 14.89
C LEU A 57 -1.30 21.56 16.15
N ASP A 58 -2.44 20.89 16.13
CA ASP A 58 -2.78 19.91 17.16
C ASP A 58 -1.75 18.79 17.19
N LYS A 59 -1.01 18.69 18.30
CA LYS A 59 0.09 17.73 18.49
C LYS A 59 -0.34 16.30 18.23
N LYS A 60 -1.44 15.87 18.83
CA LYS A 60 -1.90 14.47 18.78
C LYS A 60 -2.34 14.13 17.36
N GLN A 61 -3.19 14.97 16.77
CA GLN A 61 -3.76 14.70 15.47
C GLN A 61 -2.68 14.74 14.37
N PHE A 62 -1.80 15.74 14.38
CA PHE A 62 -0.78 15.88 13.35
C PHE A 62 0.28 14.78 13.44
N PHE A 63 0.69 14.40 14.65
CA PHE A 63 1.55 13.25 14.87
C PHE A 63 0.98 12.00 14.22
N HIS A 64 -0.22 11.58 14.62
CA HIS A 64 -0.83 10.36 14.10
C HIS A 64 -1.04 10.40 12.57
N TYR A 65 -1.39 11.57 12.02
CA TYR A 65 -1.52 11.76 10.58
C TYR A 65 -0.21 11.54 9.82
N CYS A 66 0.85 12.26 10.20
CA CYS A 66 2.17 12.15 9.59
C CYS A 66 2.68 10.73 9.68
N CYS A 67 2.59 10.16 10.87
CA CYS A 67 2.89 8.78 11.15
C CYS A 67 2.12 7.85 10.17
N ASN A 68 0.79 7.92 10.05
CA ASN A 68 0.04 6.97 9.22
C ASN A 68 0.43 7.07 7.74
N ARG A 69 0.70 8.29 7.30
CA ARG A 69 1.10 8.58 5.93
C ARG A 69 2.50 8.10 5.61
N TRP A 70 3.44 8.35 6.51
CA TRP A 70 4.79 7.84 6.46
C TRP A 70 4.79 6.32 6.38
N TYR A 71 4.03 5.67 7.26
CA TYR A 71 3.97 4.21 7.33
C TYR A 71 3.38 3.61 6.04
N ASN A 72 2.27 4.15 5.54
CA ASN A 72 1.66 3.69 4.29
C ASN A 72 2.58 3.90 3.08
N PHE A 73 3.34 5.01 3.04
CA PHE A 73 4.25 5.31 1.96
C PHE A 73 5.45 4.36 1.94
N TRP A 74 6.19 4.28 3.05
CA TRP A 74 7.41 3.47 3.11
C TRP A 74 7.12 1.98 3.05
N SER A 75 6.00 1.50 3.60
CA SER A 75 5.60 0.10 3.41
C SER A 75 5.32 -0.21 1.93
N ALA A 76 4.58 0.67 1.23
CA ALA A 76 4.27 0.46 -0.18
C ALA A 76 5.54 0.49 -1.05
N ARG A 77 6.44 1.46 -0.80
CA ARG A 77 7.73 1.56 -1.49
C ARG A 77 8.63 0.35 -1.26
N ALA A 78 8.61 -0.22 -0.05
CA ALA A 78 9.36 -1.43 0.26
C ALA A 78 8.85 -2.64 -0.53
N ILE A 79 7.52 -2.82 -0.62
CA ILE A 79 6.94 -3.93 -1.38
C ILE A 79 7.11 -3.73 -2.89
N GLU A 80 6.98 -2.50 -3.39
CA GLU A 80 7.31 -2.19 -4.78
C GLU A 80 8.76 -2.60 -5.11
N GLN A 81 9.71 -2.25 -4.23
CA GLN A 81 11.10 -2.67 -4.38
C GLN A 81 11.26 -4.20 -4.37
N VAL A 82 10.56 -4.90 -3.46
CA VAL A 82 10.53 -6.38 -3.43
C VAL A 82 10.13 -6.95 -4.79
N PHE A 83 9.07 -6.44 -5.43
CA PHE A 83 8.68 -6.89 -6.77
C PHE A 83 9.80 -6.67 -7.78
N THR A 84 10.38 -5.48 -7.81
CA THR A 84 11.42 -5.13 -8.79
C THR A 84 12.74 -5.88 -8.63
N GLU A 85 12.95 -6.54 -7.48
CA GLU A 85 14.11 -7.41 -7.23
C GLU A 85 13.90 -8.85 -7.75
N ILE A 86 12.67 -9.24 -8.13
CA ILE A 86 12.37 -10.58 -8.63
C ILE A 86 12.65 -10.67 -10.13
N ASN A 87 13.33 -11.74 -10.55
CA ASN A 87 13.65 -11.99 -11.95
C ASN A 87 12.36 -12.07 -12.81
N GLY A 88 12.37 -11.43 -13.98
CA GLY A 88 11.22 -11.37 -14.88
C GLY A 88 10.25 -10.21 -14.62
N ILE A 89 10.43 -9.45 -13.53
CA ILE A 89 9.74 -8.17 -13.30
C ILE A 89 10.57 -7.04 -13.91
N ILE A 90 9.94 -6.17 -14.72
CA ILE A 90 10.61 -5.00 -15.28
C ILE A 90 10.10 -3.75 -14.56
N PRO A 91 10.94 -3.03 -13.79
CA PRO A 91 10.52 -1.84 -13.07
C PRO A 91 10.08 -0.72 -14.04
N ASN A 92 9.07 0.05 -13.67
CA ASN A 92 8.79 1.29 -14.39
C ASN A 92 9.89 2.31 -14.12
N GLN A 93 10.62 2.72 -15.16
CA GLN A 93 11.69 3.71 -15.03
C GLN A 93 11.16 5.12 -14.78
N ASN A 94 9.89 5.40 -15.09
CA ASN A 94 9.26 6.69 -14.85
C ASN A 94 8.59 6.74 -13.48
N LEU A 95 9.33 7.21 -12.47
CA LEU A 95 8.83 7.40 -11.10
C LEU A 95 7.66 8.39 -10.97
N LYS A 96 7.34 9.17 -12.02
CA LYS A 96 6.17 10.07 -12.04
C LYS A 96 4.92 9.41 -12.62
N ASP A 97 5.07 8.24 -13.24
CA ASP A 97 3.93 7.47 -13.71
C ASP A 97 3.11 6.99 -12.50
N ARG A 98 1.79 7.21 -12.59
CA ARG A 98 0.84 6.83 -11.53
C ARG A 98 0.00 5.62 -11.94
N LEU A 99 0.25 5.06 -13.12
CA LEU A 99 -0.57 4.05 -13.75
C LEU A 99 0.08 2.66 -13.74
N SER A 100 1.39 2.60 -13.52
CA SER A 100 2.18 1.38 -13.51
C SER A 100 3.39 1.55 -12.59
N ASP A 101 3.62 0.59 -11.71
CA ASP A 101 4.83 0.48 -10.90
C ASP A 101 5.85 -0.47 -11.58
N PHE A 102 5.37 -1.51 -12.27
CA PHE A 102 6.21 -2.49 -12.96
C PHE A 102 5.46 -3.23 -14.07
N ASN A 103 6.21 -3.79 -15.01
CA ASN A 103 5.74 -4.79 -15.94
C ASN A 103 5.90 -6.19 -15.34
N PHE A 104 4.79 -6.93 -15.29
CA PHE A 104 4.72 -8.30 -14.81
C PHE A 104 4.33 -9.21 -15.97
N PHE A 105 5.28 -9.97 -16.50
CA PHE A 105 5.09 -10.91 -17.60
C PHE A 105 4.35 -10.32 -18.82
N GLY A 106 4.81 -9.17 -19.31
CA GLY A 106 4.29 -8.52 -20.52
C GLY A 106 3.07 -7.62 -20.30
N ARG A 107 2.71 -7.32 -19.05
CA ARG A 107 1.63 -6.39 -18.71
C ARG A 107 2.06 -5.43 -17.61
N ASP A 108 1.71 -4.16 -17.78
CA ASP A 108 1.96 -3.13 -16.77
C ASP A 108 0.93 -3.22 -15.64
N PHE A 109 1.39 -3.10 -14.39
CA PHE A 109 0.57 -3.14 -13.19
C PHE A 109 0.95 -2.04 -12.19
N ASP A 110 -0.08 -1.46 -11.58
CA ASP A 110 0.01 -0.65 -10.36
C ASP A 110 -0.22 -1.54 -9.13
N LEU A 111 0.71 -1.54 -8.19
CA LEU A 111 0.63 -2.30 -6.96
C LEU A 111 -0.15 -1.52 -5.89
N LYS A 112 -1.08 -2.21 -5.24
CA LYS A 112 -1.83 -1.66 -4.11
C LYS A 112 -1.70 -2.58 -2.91
N THR A 113 -0.89 -2.15 -1.96
CA THR A 113 -0.84 -2.78 -0.63
C THR A 113 -1.94 -2.19 0.24
N SER A 114 -2.86 -3.03 0.72
CA SER A 114 -3.99 -2.61 1.55
C SER A 114 -4.25 -3.61 2.66
N VAL A 115 -4.78 -3.14 3.79
CA VAL A 115 -5.43 -4.04 4.76
C VAL A 115 -6.72 -4.59 4.15
N PHE A 116 -7.18 -5.75 4.64
CA PHE A 116 -8.50 -6.24 4.30
C PHE A 116 -9.58 -5.20 4.68
N PRO A 117 -10.42 -4.76 3.73
CA PRO A 117 -11.34 -3.66 3.96
C PRO A 117 -12.50 -4.04 4.89
N ALA A 118 -12.52 -3.45 6.09
CA ALA A 118 -13.62 -3.63 7.05
C ALA A 118 -15.00 -3.24 6.47
N SER A 119 -15.03 -2.26 5.55
CA SER A 119 -16.26 -1.79 4.89
C SER A 119 -16.68 -2.62 3.69
N PHE A 120 -16.02 -3.75 3.40
CA PHE A 120 -16.43 -4.65 2.32
C PHE A 120 -17.75 -5.37 2.62
N GLY A 121 -18.07 -5.58 3.89
CA GLY A 121 -19.34 -6.20 4.31
C GLY A 121 -19.44 -7.69 4.03
N ARG A 122 -18.31 -8.36 3.79
CA ARG A 122 -18.16 -9.82 3.70
C ARG A 122 -16.87 -10.23 4.41
N ASP A 123 -16.81 -11.47 4.87
CA ASP A 123 -15.63 -12.01 5.56
C ASP A 123 -14.51 -12.39 4.57
N LEU A 124 -13.37 -12.80 5.15
CA LEU A 124 -12.18 -13.20 4.42
C LEU A 124 -12.41 -14.47 3.58
N GLU A 125 -13.16 -15.43 4.09
CA GLU A 125 -13.42 -16.70 3.41
C GLU A 125 -14.22 -16.47 2.13
N PHE A 126 -15.31 -15.69 2.23
CA PHE A 126 -16.08 -15.24 1.09
C PHE A 126 -15.20 -14.54 0.06
N ALA A 127 -14.33 -13.63 0.51
CA ALA A 127 -13.46 -12.87 -0.40
C ALA A 127 -12.44 -13.76 -1.12
N LYS A 128 -11.87 -14.76 -0.44
CA LYS A 128 -10.95 -15.75 -1.05
C LYS A 128 -11.67 -16.64 -2.08
N ASN A 129 -12.89 -17.04 -1.79
CA ASN A 129 -13.72 -17.83 -2.71
C ASN A 129 -14.29 -16.98 -3.86
N ASN A 130 -14.42 -15.67 -3.67
CA ASN A 130 -14.97 -14.73 -4.64
C ASN A 130 -14.07 -13.50 -4.90
N PRO A 131 -12.79 -13.65 -5.31
CA PRO A 131 -11.85 -12.52 -5.37
C PRO A 131 -12.26 -11.44 -6.38
N ALA A 132 -12.99 -11.81 -7.44
CA ALA A 132 -13.53 -10.85 -8.40
C ALA A 132 -14.48 -9.83 -7.75
N VAL A 133 -15.26 -10.26 -6.76
CA VAL A 133 -16.19 -9.37 -6.02
C VAL A 133 -15.41 -8.36 -5.21
N LEU A 134 -14.36 -8.79 -4.50
CA LEU A 134 -13.49 -7.89 -3.74
C LEU A 134 -12.74 -6.93 -4.66
N ILE A 135 -12.16 -7.40 -5.77
CA ILE A 135 -11.45 -6.54 -6.72
C ILE A 135 -12.39 -5.47 -7.28
N ASN A 136 -13.59 -5.85 -7.72
CA ASN A 136 -14.57 -4.89 -8.21
C ASN A 136 -14.90 -3.83 -7.14
N TRP A 137 -15.09 -4.26 -5.88
CA TRP A 137 -15.31 -3.36 -4.77
C TRP A 137 -14.12 -2.42 -4.53
N LEU A 138 -12.87 -2.92 -4.59
CA LEU A 138 -11.66 -2.10 -4.42
C LEU A 138 -11.52 -1.03 -5.50
N TYR A 139 -11.83 -1.35 -6.75
CA TYR A 139 -11.85 -0.36 -7.84
C TYR A 139 -12.95 0.69 -7.66
N GLN A 140 -14.12 0.32 -7.14
CA GLN A 140 -15.22 1.26 -6.89
C GLN A 140 -14.95 2.18 -5.69
N ASN A 141 -14.23 1.70 -4.68
CA ASN A 141 -13.96 2.39 -3.41
C ASN A 141 -12.57 3.05 -3.35
N GLN A 142 -11.88 3.16 -4.49
CA GLN A 142 -10.59 3.86 -4.56
C GLN A 142 -10.74 5.39 -4.42
N SER A 143 -9.61 6.08 -4.23
CA SER A 143 -9.59 7.55 -4.24
C SER A 143 -10.12 8.09 -5.57
N LYS A 144 -11.10 9.00 -5.51
CA LYS A 144 -11.77 9.60 -6.68
C LYS A 144 -11.04 10.80 -7.29
N GLN A 145 -9.91 11.22 -6.72
CA GLN A 145 -9.15 12.39 -7.18
C GLN A 145 -8.00 11.97 -8.12
N GLY A 146 -6.90 12.72 -8.20
CA GLY A 146 -5.80 12.55 -9.17
C GLY A 146 -4.98 11.24 -9.10
N ARG A 147 -5.45 10.23 -8.36
CA ARG A 147 -4.96 8.84 -8.35
C ARG A 147 -6.01 7.83 -8.83
N PHE A 148 -7.16 8.29 -9.29
CA PHE A 148 -8.19 7.44 -9.88
C PHE A 148 -7.73 6.94 -11.25
N HIS A 149 -7.68 5.63 -11.41
CA HIS A 149 -7.54 5.00 -12.72
C HIS A 149 -8.09 3.57 -12.68
N LEU A 150 -8.38 3.03 -13.87
CA LEU A 150 -8.94 1.71 -14.09
C LEU A 150 -7.96 0.76 -14.82
N LYS A 151 -6.67 1.12 -14.82
CA LYS A 151 -5.58 0.29 -15.34
C LYS A 151 -5.38 -0.95 -14.46
N ASN A 152 -4.57 -1.90 -14.93
CA ASN A 152 -4.34 -3.15 -14.23
C ASN A 152 -3.75 -2.90 -12.84
N ARG A 153 -4.21 -3.65 -11.84
CA ARG A 153 -3.70 -3.59 -10.48
C ARG A 153 -3.48 -4.97 -9.90
N LEU A 154 -2.38 -5.12 -9.19
CA LEU A 154 -2.21 -6.22 -8.25
C LEU A 154 -2.50 -5.69 -6.85
N PHE A 155 -3.36 -6.38 -6.12
CA PHE A 155 -3.69 -6.02 -4.75
C PHE A 155 -2.98 -6.96 -3.78
N LEU A 156 -2.04 -6.45 -2.99
CA LEU A 156 -1.51 -7.18 -1.84
C LEU A 156 -2.40 -6.88 -0.63
N ILE A 157 -3.23 -7.86 -0.25
CA ILE A 157 -4.18 -7.73 0.85
C ILE A 157 -3.61 -8.39 2.10
N VAL A 158 -3.31 -7.57 3.11
CA VAL A 158 -2.85 -8.04 4.41
C VAL A 158 -4.01 -8.27 5.37
N TYR A 159 -4.01 -9.40 6.07
CA TYR A 159 -4.98 -9.75 7.09
C TYR A 159 -4.31 -10.44 8.28
N ALA A 160 -4.29 -9.77 9.44
CA ALA A 160 -4.01 -10.38 10.73
C ALA A 160 -5.29 -10.88 11.45
N SER A 161 -5.28 -12.10 11.97
CA SER A 161 -6.36 -12.71 12.77
C SER A 161 -6.68 -11.94 14.06
N ASN A 162 -5.69 -11.23 14.62
CA ASN A 162 -5.83 -10.40 15.82
C ASN A 162 -6.31 -8.96 15.54
N ALA A 163 -6.85 -8.69 14.35
CA ALA A 163 -7.28 -7.37 13.87
C ALA A 163 -6.16 -6.31 13.70
N GLU A 164 -4.90 -6.65 13.96
CA GLU A 164 -3.75 -5.74 13.76
C GLU A 164 -3.24 -5.76 12.31
N HIS A 165 -4.14 -5.82 11.33
CA HIS A 165 -3.79 -6.00 9.91
C HIS A 165 -2.76 -4.96 9.42
N TRP A 166 -2.82 -3.73 9.95
CA TRP A 166 -1.90 -2.67 9.54
C TRP A 166 -0.44 -2.95 9.95
N LYS A 167 -0.19 -3.69 11.05
CA LYS A 167 1.18 -4.01 11.48
C LYS A 167 1.89 -4.90 10.47
N LEU A 168 1.15 -5.80 9.80
CA LEU A 168 1.70 -6.68 8.76
C LEU A 168 2.35 -5.92 7.60
N LYS A 169 1.94 -4.67 7.33
CA LYS A 169 2.60 -3.84 6.30
C LYS A 169 4.06 -3.51 6.62
N ALA A 170 4.51 -3.64 7.87
CA ALA A 170 5.91 -3.48 8.25
C ALA A 170 6.70 -4.79 8.26
N GLU A 171 6.06 -5.94 8.12
CA GLU A 171 6.71 -7.25 8.10
C GLU A 171 7.29 -7.52 6.70
N ILE A 172 8.18 -6.64 6.23
CA ILE A 172 8.68 -6.61 4.84
C ILE A 172 9.35 -7.92 4.45
N SER A 173 10.17 -8.51 5.34
CA SER A 173 10.85 -9.78 5.07
C SER A 173 9.87 -10.94 4.90
N TRP A 174 8.77 -10.95 5.66
CA TRP A 174 7.71 -11.94 5.51
C TRP A 174 6.89 -11.69 4.23
N LEU A 175 6.51 -10.44 3.97
CA LEU A 175 5.80 -10.06 2.74
C LEU A 175 6.63 -10.37 1.49
N LYS A 176 7.96 -10.28 1.56
CA LYS A 176 8.86 -10.71 0.50
C LYS A 176 8.65 -12.18 0.14
N GLY A 177 8.64 -13.08 1.13
CA GLY A 177 8.34 -14.49 0.90
C GLY A 177 6.97 -14.72 0.26
N VAL A 178 5.93 -14.00 0.72
CA VAL A 178 4.57 -14.08 0.13
C VAL A 178 4.56 -13.64 -1.33
N VAL A 179 5.26 -12.54 -1.66
CA VAL A 179 5.35 -12.04 -3.04
C VAL A 179 6.17 -12.98 -3.92
N GLU A 180 7.29 -13.49 -3.43
CA GLU A 180 8.13 -14.45 -4.16
C GLU A 180 7.36 -15.73 -4.47
N GLU A 181 6.60 -16.27 -3.52
CA GLU A 181 5.75 -17.44 -3.71
C GLU A 181 4.66 -17.18 -4.76
N TYR A 182 4.01 -16.01 -4.70
CA TYR A 182 3.01 -15.63 -5.69
C TYR A 182 3.60 -15.52 -7.11
N VAL A 183 4.77 -14.89 -7.25
CA VAL A 183 5.43 -14.72 -8.55
C VAL A 183 5.92 -16.06 -9.10
N ALA A 184 6.49 -16.93 -8.24
CA ALA A 184 7.00 -18.23 -8.65
C ALA A 184 5.92 -19.17 -9.19
N ASN A 185 4.70 -19.06 -8.66
CA ASN A 185 3.54 -19.88 -9.07
C ASN A 185 2.56 -19.10 -9.98
N PHE A 186 2.99 -17.97 -10.53
CA PHE A 186 2.11 -17.11 -11.31
C PHE A 186 1.74 -17.75 -12.65
N GLU A 187 0.43 -17.88 -12.88
CA GLU A 187 -0.12 -18.31 -14.15
C GLU A 187 -1.03 -17.22 -14.73
N ALA A 188 -0.82 -16.82 -15.99
CA ALA A 188 -1.60 -15.73 -16.59
C ALA A 188 -3.13 -15.97 -16.59
N SER A 189 -3.56 -17.24 -16.48
CA SER A 189 -4.96 -17.65 -16.34
C SER A 189 -5.60 -17.23 -15.02
N GLN A 190 -4.81 -16.96 -13.97
CA GLN A 190 -5.29 -16.51 -12.67
C GLN A 190 -5.76 -15.05 -12.70
N LEU A 191 -5.24 -14.25 -13.64
CA LEU A 191 -5.62 -12.85 -13.80
C LEU A 191 -7.10 -12.72 -14.15
N ARG A 192 -7.83 -12.00 -13.32
CA ARG A 192 -9.25 -11.73 -13.52
C ARG A 192 -9.42 -10.58 -14.50
N LYS A 193 -10.37 -10.75 -15.42
CA LYS A 193 -10.69 -9.79 -16.48
C LYS A 193 -11.89 -8.96 -16.06
N PHE A 194 -11.76 -7.64 -16.17
CA PHE A 194 -12.82 -6.67 -15.88
C PHE A 194 -13.01 -5.73 -17.07
N ARG A 195 -14.22 -5.20 -17.21
CA ARG A 195 -14.58 -4.19 -18.21
C ARG A 195 -15.13 -2.94 -17.51
N PHE A 196 -14.26 -2.23 -16.80
CA PHE A 196 -14.64 -1.00 -16.11
C PHE A 196 -14.85 0.18 -17.06
N GLN A 197 -14.21 0.14 -18.23
CA GLN A 197 -14.33 1.17 -19.26
C GLN A 197 -14.62 0.52 -20.62
N LYS A 198 -15.52 1.13 -21.41
CA LYS A 198 -15.88 0.64 -22.74
C LYS A 198 -14.62 0.52 -23.61
N GLY A 199 -14.46 -0.63 -24.26
CA GLY A 199 -13.34 -0.92 -25.16
C GLY A 199 -12.00 -1.24 -24.47
N THR A 200 -11.93 -1.25 -23.13
CA THR A 200 -10.71 -1.59 -22.38
C THR A 200 -10.94 -2.82 -21.51
N THR A 201 -9.99 -3.75 -21.53
CA THR A 201 -9.94 -4.86 -20.58
C THR A 201 -8.93 -4.53 -19.49
N THR A 202 -9.37 -4.62 -18.23
CA THR A 202 -8.52 -4.47 -17.06
C THR A 202 -8.22 -5.86 -16.50
N PHE A 203 -6.95 -6.13 -16.23
CA PHE A 203 -6.49 -7.35 -15.57
C PHE A 203 -6.14 -7.04 -14.11
N SER A 204 -6.54 -7.92 -13.20
CA SER A 204 -6.24 -7.74 -11.79
C SER A 204 -6.26 -9.07 -11.05
N ASP A 205 -5.52 -9.12 -9.94
CA ASP A 205 -5.53 -10.25 -9.03
C ASP A 205 -5.23 -9.79 -7.59
N ILE A 206 -5.43 -10.71 -6.63
CA ILE A 206 -5.14 -10.49 -5.22
C ILE A 206 -4.04 -11.45 -4.76
N ILE A 207 -3.03 -10.89 -4.12
CA ILE A 207 -2.01 -11.58 -3.34
C ILE A 207 -2.46 -11.55 -1.90
N TRP A 208 -2.72 -12.73 -1.33
CA TRP A 208 -3.20 -12.86 0.04
C TRP A 208 -2.03 -13.00 1.02
N ALA A 209 -1.88 -12.03 1.92
CA ALA A 209 -0.89 -12.06 2.99
C ALA A 209 -1.62 -12.20 4.34
N ILE A 210 -1.80 -13.44 4.81
CA ILE A 210 -2.66 -13.77 5.96
C ILE A 210 -1.78 -14.29 7.11
N LYS A 211 -2.00 -13.79 8.33
CA LYS A 211 -1.31 -14.20 9.56
C LYS A 211 -2.26 -14.22 10.76
#